data_AF-A0A2W6PFT4-F1
#
_entry.id   AF-A0A2W6PFT4-F1
#
_cell.length_a   1.000
_cell.length_b   1.000
_cell.length_c   1.000
_cell.angle_alpha   90.00
_cell.angle_beta   90.00
_cell.angle_gamma   90.00
#
_symmetry.space_group_name_H-M   'P 1'
#
loop_
_entity.id
_entity.type
_entity.pdbx_description
1 polymer ?
#
loop_
_entity_poly.entity_id
_entity_poly.type
_entity_poly.pdbx_seq_one_letter_code
_entity_poly.pdbx_strand_id
1 'polypeptide(L)'
;LPTERETLFYYNLREIPPVPEGSEGHAILQVAVQSRIKLFWRPAALRKKMGDHVEQQLQVSQQNNQLTLKNPTGYYLTIAYLGRDEKGVLPGFKSTMVAPFSSVTTSTGSYSGKQFYLCYMDDYGALRMNTLSCQRQCRLQPVENKK
;
A
#
# COMPACT_ATOMS: atom_id res chain seq x y z
N LEU A 1 -12.04 -2.30 -20.87
CA LEU A 1 -11.27 -1.71 -19.74
C LEU A 1 -10.37 -0.61 -20.28
N PRO A 2 -10.05 0.46 -19.51
CA PRO A 2 -9.15 1.52 -19.97
C PRO A 2 -7.80 0.96 -20.41
N THR A 3 -7.15 1.63 -21.35
CA THR A 3 -5.88 1.18 -21.95
C THR A 3 -4.64 1.82 -21.32
N GLU A 4 -4.86 2.94 -20.63
CA GLU A 4 -3.87 3.87 -20.12
C GLU A 4 -3.72 3.82 -18.59
N ARG A 5 -4.53 2.98 -17.92
CA ARG A 5 -4.48 2.76 -16.47
C ARG A 5 -4.91 1.35 -16.08
N GLU A 6 -4.44 0.91 -14.92
CA GLU A 6 -4.92 -0.30 -14.28
C GLU A 6 -6.39 -0.19 -13.87
N THR A 7 -7.06 -1.34 -13.81
CA THR A 7 -8.39 -1.47 -13.20
C THR A 7 -8.30 -2.39 -11.99
N LEU A 8 -8.86 -1.96 -10.85
CA LEU A 8 -8.89 -2.75 -9.63
C LEU A 8 -10.07 -3.72 -9.62
N PHE A 9 -9.76 -4.99 -9.39
CA PHE A 9 -10.68 -6.04 -9.01
C PHE A 9 -10.26 -6.66 -7.68
N TYR A 10 -11.08 -7.58 -7.17
CA TYR A 10 -10.75 -8.39 -6.02
C TYR A 10 -10.99 -9.87 -6.32
N TYR A 11 -9.99 -10.70 -6.06
CA TYR A 11 -10.14 -12.14 -6.01
C TYR A 11 -10.60 -12.53 -4.61
N ASN A 12 -11.73 -13.24 -4.51
CA ASN A 12 -12.28 -13.70 -3.24
C ASN A 12 -12.25 -15.23 -3.22
N LEU A 13 -11.61 -15.78 -2.20
CA LEU A 13 -11.56 -17.22 -1.93
C LEU A 13 -12.18 -17.45 -0.55
N ARG A 14 -13.21 -18.31 -0.47
CA ARG A 14 -13.89 -18.65 0.77
C ARG A 14 -13.92 -20.15 0.94
N GLU A 15 -13.39 -20.62 2.06
CA GLU A 15 -13.48 -22.01 2.45
C GLU A 15 -14.87 -22.31 3.05
N ILE A 16 -15.36 -23.51 2.80
CA ILE A 16 -16.56 -24.05 3.44
C ILE A 16 -16.09 -25.27 4.24
N PRO A 17 -15.95 -25.16 5.57
CA PRO A 17 -15.47 -26.26 6.37
C PRO A 17 -16.55 -27.36 6.48
N PRO A 18 -16.16 -28.64 6.59
CA PRO A 18 -17.11 -29.75 6.69
C PRO A 18 -17.91 -29.69 7.99
N VAL A 19 -19.07 -30.34 8.04
CA VAL A 19 -19.86 -30.42 9.28
C VAL A 19 -19.04 -31.13 10.37
N PRO A 20 -18.94 -30.58 11.59
CA PRO A 20 -18.21 -31.23 12.68
C PRO A 20 -18.85 -32.57 13.06
N GLU A 21 -18.04 -33.63 13.14
CA GLU A 21 -18.49 -34.94 13.65
C GLU A 21 -18.40 -35.00 15.19
N GLY A 22 -19.28 -35.77 15.84
CA GLY A 22 -19.20 -36.04 17.29
C GLY A 22 -19.59 -34.85 18.19
N SER A 23 -20.44 -33.94 17.73
CA SER A 23 -20.81 -32.71 18.43
C SER A 23 -21.90 -32.86 19.51
N GLU A 24 -22.37 -34.07 19.79
CA GLU A 24 -23.44 -34.27 20.78
C GLU A 24 -22.94 -33.98 22.19
N GLY A 25 -23.54 -32.97 22.83
CA GLY A 25 -23.22 -32.58 24.21
C GLY A 25 -22.04 -31.60 24.37
N HIS A 26 -21.44 -31.10 23.28
CA HIS A 26 -20.30 -30.19 23.33
C HIS A 26 -20.52 -28.89 22.54
N ALA A 27 -20.01 -27.77 23.05
CA ALA A 27 -19.98 -26.51 22.32
C ALA A 27 -18.78 -26.49 21.36
N ILE A 28 -19.03 -26.38 20.05
CA ILE A 28 -17.98 -26.35 19.01
C ILE A 28 -17.85 -24.94 18.43
N LEU A 29 -16.60 -24.45 18.34
CA LEU A 29 -16.24 -23.27 17.55
C LEU A 29 -15.68 -23.72 16.20
N GLN A 30 -16.40 -23.40 15.12
CA GLN A 30 -15.94 -23.65 13.76
C GLN A 30 -15.55 -22.33 13.09
N VAL A 31 -14.37 -22.31 12.47
CA VAL A 31 -13.82 -21.13 11.79
C VAL A 31 -13.78 -21.41 10.29
N ALA A 32 -14.28 -20.47 9.49
CA ALA A 32 -14.14 -20.47 8.04
C ALA A 32 -13.25 -19.30 7.62
N VAL A 33 -12.28 -19.56 6.74
CA VAL A 33 -11.35 -18.54 6.25
C VAL A 33 -11.87 -17.96 4.94
N GLN A 34 -11.90 -16.63 4.84
CA GLN A 34 -12.12 -15.91 3.60
C GLN A 34 -10.91 -15.02 3.30
N SER A 35 -10.26 -15.25 2.17
CA SER A 35 -9.19 -14.40 1.64
C SER A 35 -9.74 -13.48 0.56
N ARG A 36 -9.39 -12.19 0.64
CA ARG A 36 -9.71 -11.19 -0.39
C ARG A 36 -8.43 -10.48 -0.81
N ILE A 37 -8.02 -10.70 -2.06
CA ILE A 37 -6.74 -10.22 -2.61
C ILE A 37 -7.03 -9.22 -3.72
N LYS A 38 -6.22 -8.15 -3.81
CA LYS A 38 -6.31 -7.17 -4.89
C LYS A 38 -5.87 -7.82 -6.20
N LEU A 39 -6.66 -7.65 -7.26
CA LEU A 39 -6.34 -8.10 -8.61
C LEU A 39 -6.27 -6.87 -9.52
N PHE A 40 -5.07 -6.54 -9.99
CA PHE A 40 -4.87 -5.39 -10.88
C PHE A 40 -4.90 -5.86 -12.32
N TRP A 41 -5.95 -5.49 -13.06
CA TRP A 41 -5.97 -5.65 -14.50
C TRP A 41 -5.07 -4.59 -15.13
N ARG A 42 -3.95 -5.03 -15.72
CA ARG A 42 -2.93 -4.17 -16.32
C ARG A 42 -2.96 -4.29 -17.85
N PRO A 43 -3.35 -3.22 -18.57
CA PRO A 43 -3.29 -3.20 -20.03
C PRO A 43 -1.87 -3.41 -20.56
N ALA A 44 -1.74 -3.96 -21.78
CA ALA A 44 -0.45 -4.25 -22.39
C ALA A 44 0.46 -3.01 -22.53
N ALA A 45 -0.13 -1.82 -22.74
CA ALA A 45 0.60 -0.56 -22.82
C ALA A 45 1.31 -0.17 -21.50
N LEU A 46 0.88 -0.73 -20.37
CA LEU A 46 1.47 -0.54 -19.03
C LEU A 46 2.29 -1.73 -18.57
N ARG A 47 2.79 -2.58 -19.48
CA ARG A 47 3.63 -3.71 -19.09
C ARG A 47 4.96 -3.20 -18.53
N LYS A 48 5.20 -3.41 -17.23
CA LYS A 48 6.47 -3.10 -16.56
C LYS A 48 7.61 -3.89 -17.20
N LYS A 49 8.72 -3.21 -17.48
CA LYS A 49 10.00 -3.84 -17.82
C LYS A 49 10.73 -4.23 -16.55
N MET A 50 11.69 -5.16 -16.68
CA MET A 50 12.57 -5.47 -15.56
C MET A 50 13.35 -4.22 -15.13
N GLY A 51 13.31 -3.92 -13.83
CA GLY A 51 13.95 -2.73 -13.26
C GLY A 51 13.08 -1.47 -13.22
N ASP A 52 11.84 -1.50 -13.74
CA ASP A 52 10.94 -0.36 -13.61
C ASP A 52 10.46 -0.21 -12.16
N HIS A 53 10.68 0.97 -11.58
CA HIS A 53 10.25 1.35 -10.24
C HIS A 53 9.19 2.45 -10.29
N VAL A 54 8.02 2.13 -10.86
CA VAL A 54 6.93 3.11 -11.05
C VAL A 54 6.41 3.68 -9.74
N GLU A 55 6.52 2.92 -8.66
CA GLU A 55 6.13 3.29 -7.30
C GLU A 55 6.98 4.45 -6.77
N GLN A 56 8.23 4.59 -7.24
CA GLN A 56 9.12 5.70 -6.89
C GLN A 56 8.76 7.00 -7.57
N GLN A 57 7.86 6.98 -8.57
CA GLN A 57 7.32 8.19 -9.20
C GLN A 57 6.23 8.87 -8.36
N LEU A 58 5.89 8.30 -7.20
CA LEU A 58 4.97 8.92 -6.25
C LEU A 58 5.46 10.32 -5.87
N GLN A 59 4.62 11.31 -6.12
CA GLN A 59 4.88 12.69 -5.75
C GLN A 59 4.27 12.96 -4.39
N VAL A 60 5.06 13.47 -3.45
CA VAL A 60 4.56 13.79 -2.12
C VAL A 60 4.79 15.28 -1.82
N SER A 61 3.77 15.90 -1.24
CA SER A 61 3.85 17.26 -0.72
C SER A 61 3.37 17.31 0.72
N GLN A 62 4.10 18.04 1.56
CA GLN A 62 3.75 18.27 2.95
C GLN A 62 3.07 19.64 3.10
N GLN A 63 1.92 19.66 3.76
CA GLN A 63 1.23 20.89 4.14
C GLN A 63 0.69 20.72 5.56
N ASN A 64 1.16 21.55 6.48
CA ASN A 64 0.85 21.42 7.92
C ASN A 64 1.17 19.99 8.41
N ASN A 65 0.25 19.38 9.16
CA ASN A 65 0.38 18.01 9.66
C ASN A 65 -0.27 16.98 8.70
N GLN A 66 -0.12 17.19 7.40
CA GLN A 66 -0.65 16.29 6.38
C GLN A 66 0.36 16.08 5.26
N LEU A 67 0.37 14.86 4.71
CA LEU A 67 1.04 14.53 3.45
C LEU A 67 -0.02 14.26 2.39
N THR A 68 0.14 14.90 1.24
CA THR A 68 -0.62 14.56 0.03
C THR A 68 0.23 13.66 -0.84
N LEU A 69 -0.26 12.44 -1.06
CA LEU A 69 0.35 11.41 -1.88
C LEU A 69 -0.31 11.45 -3.26
N LYS A 70 0.38 12.03 -4.24
CA LYS A 70 -0.09 12.14 -5.63
C LYS A 70 0.55 11.04 -6.47
N ASN A 71 -0.28 10.24 -7.11
CA ASN A 71 0.13 9.21 -8.04
C ASN A 71 -0.02 9.72 -9.48
N PRO A 72 1.06 10.13 -10.16
CA PRO A 72 1.00 10.55 -11.56
C PRO A 72 0.96 9.37 -12.55
N THR A 73 0.98 8.13 -12.08
CA THR A 73 1.16 6.94 -12.92
C THR A 73 -0.17 6.26 -13.26
N GLY A 74 -0.13 5.38 -14.25
CA GLY A 74 -1.24 4.50 -14.63
C GLY A 74 -1.46 3.30 -13.68
N TYR A 75 -0.70 3.17 -12.59
CA TYR A 75 -0.73 2.00 -11.69
C TYR A 75 -1.42 2.34 -10.36
N TYR A 76 -1.99 1.35 -9.66
CA TYR A 76 -2.37 1.51 -8.27
C TYR A 76 -1.15 1.39 -7.37
N LEU A 77 -0.95 2.36 -6.48
CA LEU A 77 0.16 2.34 -5.52
C LEU A 77 -0.37 2.05 -4.11
N THR A 78 0.09 0.96 -3.49
CA THR A 78 -0.30 0.63 -2.11
C THR A 78 0.78 1.11 -1.14
N ILE A 79 0.42 2.04 -0.27
CA ILE A 79 1.27 2.56 0.79
C ILE A 79 0.91 1.82 2.07
N ALA A 80 1.82 0.96 2.52
CA ALA A 80 1.64 0.08 3.65
C ALA A 80 2.08 0.72 4.98
N TYR A 81 2.99 1.68 4.92
CA TYR A 81 3.62 2.28 6.09
C TYR A 81 3.89 3.77 5.88
N LEU A 82 3.67 4.55 6.92
CA LEU A 82 4.17 5.91 7.06
C LEU A 82 4.59 6.12 8.51
N GLY A 83 5.86 6.43 8.75
CA GLY A 83 6.45 6.56 10.08
C GLY A 83 7.44 7.71 10.17
N ARG A 84 7.83 8.04 11.40
CA ARG A 84 8.96 8.95 11.71
C ARG A 84 10.31 8.24 11.65
N ASP A 85 10.29 6.93 11.86
CA ASP A 85 11.40 5.98 11.77
C ASP A 85 10.85 4.66 11.18
N GLU A 86 11.67 3.60 11.13
CA GLU A 86 11.28 2.26 10.66
C GLU A 86 10.55 1.42 11.72
N LYS A 87 10.39 1.93 12.95
CA LYS A 87 9.93 1.15 14.12
C LYS A 87 8.46 1.37 14.45
N GLY A 88 7.84 2.43 13.96
CA GLY A 88 6.45 2.75 14.26
C GLY A 88 5.72 3.58 13.21
N VAL A 89 4.53 3.10 12.85
CA VAL A 89 3.56 3.83 12.02
C VAL A 89 3.08 5.08 12.76
N LEU A 90 2.89 6.19 12.05
CA LEU A 90 2.31 7.41 12.61
C LEU A 90 0.90 7.15 13.15
N PRO A 91 0.53 7.70 14.32
CA PRO A 91 -0.81 7.55 14.87
C PRO A 91 -1.88 7.99 13.88
N GLY A 92 -2.86 7.11 13.64
CA GLY A 92 -3.98 7.37 12.73
C GLY A 92 -3.68 7.11 11.25
N PHE A 93 -2.45 6.80 10.86
CA PHE A 93 -2.17 6.33 9.50
C PHE A 93 -2.83 4.95 9.29
N LYS A 94 -3.57 4.84 8.18
CA LYS A 94 -4.11 3.57 7.70
C LYS A 94 -3.46 3.28 6.36
N SER A 95 -3.11 2.02 6.13
CA SER A 95 -2.62 1.62 4.80
C SER A 95 -3.62 2.09 3.75
N THR A 96 -3.09 2.78 2.74
CA THR A 96 -3.89 3.45 1.74
C THR A 96 -3.42 3.03 0.36
N MET A 97 -4.36 3.04 -0.59
CA MET A 97 -4.08 2.75 -1.97
C MET A 97 -4.41 3.98 -2.79
N VAL A 98 -3.41 4.49 -3.51
CA VAL A 98 -3.55 5.66 -4.37
C VAL A 98 -3.87 5.17 -5.77
N ALA A 99 -5.07 5.51 -6.27
CA ALA A 99 -5.51 5.13 -7.60
C ALA A 99 -4.67 5.80 -8.71
N PRO A 100 -4.65 5.25 -9.93
CA PRO A 100 -4.01 5.89 -11.07
C PRO A 100 -4.47 7.34 -11.24
N PHE A 101 -3.52 8.25 -11.46
CA PHE A 101 -3.76 9.68 -11.69
C PHE A 101 -4.57 10.40 -10.58
N SER A 102 -4.50 9.89 -9.35
CA SER A 102 -5.24 10.43 -8.20
C SER A 102 -4.31 10.91 -7.09
N SER A 103 -4.90 11.57 -6.08
CA SER A 103 -4.21 11.96 -4.86
C SER A 103 -4.97 11.47 -3.63
N VAL A 104 -4.24 11.11 -2.58
CA VAL A 104 -4.79 10.82 -1.25
C VAL A 104 -4.04 11.63 -0.21
N THR A 105 -4.77 12.24 0.72
CA THR A 105 -4.18 12.96 1.85
C THR A 105 -4.23 12.10 3.10
N THR A 106 -3.10 12.05 3.82
CA THR A 106 -3.00 11.38 5.11
C THR A 106 -2.48 12.34 6.18
N SER A 107 -3.02 12.22 7.39
CA SER A 107 -2.53 12.95 8.54
C SER A 107 -1.16 12.42 8.98
N THR A 108 -0.29 13.32 9.43
CA THR A 108 0.95 12.99 10.14
C THR A 108 0.79 13.08 11.66
N GLY A 109 -0.45 13.26 12.13
CA GLY A 109 -0.76 13.43 13.55
C GLY A 109 -0.20 14.74 14.08
N SER A 110 0.58 14.67 15.16
CA SER A 110 1.34 15.81 15.70
C SER A 110 2.74 15.94 15.12
N TYR A 111 3.17 15.00 14.26
CA TYR A 111 4.52 15.02 13.71
C TYR A 111 4.61 16.01 12.54
N SER A 112 5.44 17.05 12.73
CA SER A 112 5.68 18.12 11.76
C SER A 112 7.10 18.12 11.18
N GLY A 113 7.85 17.01 11.40
CA GLY A 113 9.20 16.86 10.88
C GLY A 113 9.24 16.82 9.35
N LYS A 114 10.46 16.90 8.82
CA LYS A 114 10.76 16.93 7.38
C LYS A 114 11.18 15.57 6.83
N GLN A 115 11.34 14.56 7.68
CA GLN A 115 11.80 13.24 7.26
C GLN A 115 10.79 12.20 7.70
N PHE A 116 10.40 11.35 6.77
CA PHE A 116 9.47 10.26 7.01
C PHE A 116 10.07 8.97 6.45
N TYR A 117 9.54 7.86 6.93
CA TYR A 117 9.75 6.55 6.35
C TYR A 117 8.44 6.12 5.71
N LEU A 118 8.46 5.83 4.42
CA LEU A 118 7.30 5.46 3.63
C LEU A 118 7.58 4.11 2.96
N CYS A 119 6.70 3.14 3.19
CA CYS A 119 6.81 1.82 2.58
C CYS A 119 5.67 1.60 1.59
N TYR A 120 6.03 1.25 0.35
CA TYR A 120 5.08 0.75 -0.63
C TYR A 120 5.18 -0.78 -0.75
N MET A 121 4.11 -1.40 -1.23
CA MET A 121 4.09 -2.82 -1.56
C MET A 121 4.28 -3.00 -3.08
N ASP A 122 5.24 -3.82 -3.49
CA ASP A 122 5.49 -4.11 -4.90
C ASP A 122 4.58 -5.23 -5.45
N ASP A 123 4.67 -5.51 -6.75
CA ASP A 123 3.84 -6.52 -7.44
C ASP A 123 4.06 -7.94 -6.91
N TYR A 124 5.18 -8.21 -6.22
CA TYR A 124 5.49 -9.49 -5.59
C TYR A 124 5.01 -9.57 -4.14
N GLY A 125 4.34 -8.52 -3.64
CA GLY A 125 3.91 -8.41 -2.26
C GLY A 125 5.02 -8.00 -1.29
N ALA A 126 6.23 -7.68 -1.78
CA ALA A 126 7.32 -7.26 -0.91
C ALA A 126 7.15 -5.81 -0.47
N LEU A 127 7.43 -5.56 0.80
CA LEU A 127 7.43 -4.23 1.39
C LEU A 127 8.77 -3.53 1.10
N ARG A 128 8.73 -2.41 0.38
CA ARG A 128 9.90 -1.60 0.02
C ARG A 128 9.93 -0.30 0.82
N MET A 129 10.81 -0.26 1.81
CA MET A 129 10.99 0.91 2.67
C MET A 129 11.80 1.99 1.94
N ASN A 130 11.35 3.23 2.08
CA ASN A 130 12.00 4.41 1.52
C ASN A 130 12.06 5.52 2.57
N THR A 131 13.09 6.34 2.51
CA THR A 131 13.12 7.64 3.17
C THR A 131 12.39 8.65 2.29
N LEU A 132 11.63 9.54 2.95
CA LEU A 132 10.96 10.65 2.31
C LEU A 132 11.43 11.95 2.98
N SER A 133 12.19 12.75 2.26
CA SER A 133 12.71 14.03 2.75
C SER A 133 11.94 15.19 2.14
N CYS A 134 11.17 15.90 2.96
CA CYS A 134 10.32 17.03 2.63
C CYS A 134 11.01 18.37 2.95
N GLN A 135 11.47 19.07 1.91
CA GLN A 135 11.94 20.46 2.03
C GLN A 135 10.92 21.41 1.41
N ARG A 136 11.11 21.82 0.14
CA ARG A 136 10.09 22.51 -0.69
C ARG A 136 9.24 21.53 -1.50
N GLN A 137 9.84 20.41 -1.90
CA GLN A 137 9.21 19.24 -2.48
C GLN A 137 9.71 18.02 -1.70
N CYS A 138 8.88 16.99 -1.56
CA CYS A 138 9.32 15.76 -0.91
C CYS A 138 9.98 14.84 -1.92
N ARG A 139 11.14 14.28 -1.56
CA ARG A 139 11.89 13.36 -2.40
C ARG A 139 11.90 11.98 -1.75
N LEU A 140 11.46 10.97 -2.50
CA LEU A 140 11.44 9.58 -2.07
C LEU A 140 12.75 8.90 -2.50
N GLN A 141 13.42 8.22 -1.59
CA GLN A 141 14.67 7.51 -1.83
C GLN A 141 14.64 6.15 -1.14
N PRO A 142 15.15 5.07 -1.77
CA PRO A 142 15.28 3.79 -1.08
C PRO A 142 16.07 3.92 0.22
N VAL A 143 15.69 3.19 1.26
CA VAL A 143 16.57 3.02 2.42
C VAL A 143 17.78 2.21 1.94
N GLU A 144 18.98 2.78 2.00
CA GLU A 144 20.20 2.01 1.77
C GLU A 144 20.32 0.96 2.87
N ASN A 145 20.41 -0.32 2.47
CA ASN A 145 20.67 -1.39 3.42
C ASN A 145 21.97 -1.08 4.15
N LYS A 146 21.90 -0.84 5.46
CA LYS A 146 23.08 -0.93 6.32
C LYS A 146 23.61 -2.35 6.18
N LYS A 147 24.75 -2.50 5.50
CA LYS A 147 25.54 -3.72 5.52
C LYS A 147 25.98 -4.04 6.95
#